data_AF-A0A7S3PCN8-F1
#
_entry.id   AF-A0A7S3PCN8-F1
#
_cell.length_a   1.000
_cell.length_b   1.000
_cell.length_c   1.000
_cell.angle_alpha   90.00
_cell.angle_beta   90.00
_cell.angle_gamma   90.00
#
_symmetry.space_group_name_H-M   'P 1'
#
loop_
_entity.id
_entity.type
_entity.pdbx_description
1 polymer ?
#
loop_
_entity_poly.entity_id
_entity_poly.type
_entity_poly.pdbx_seq_one_letter_code
_entity_poly.pdbx_strand_id
1 'polypeptide(L)'
;MYLMAMQDLMVAPFRCVDEINQGLDDRNERLVFKRIVENSTKRPEGGDPQAHAGQYFLITPKLLPNLTAMEEEAMTVLFVFNGPFNMKSPTEWSLEDIIGAGLSRNKRSLGEVDDEENVVNLPRGNE
;
A
#
# COMPACT_ATOMS: atom_id res chain seq x y z
N MET A 1 -3.94 17.21 15.03
CA MET A 1 -5.04 16.44 15.68
C MET A 1 -6.43 17.08 15.60
N TYR A 2 -6.58 18.35 15.20
CA TYR A 2 -7.90 19.00 15.13
C TYR A 2 -8.89 18.33 14.15
N LEU A 3 -8.45 18.03 12.92
CA LEU A 3 -9.32 17.43 11.90
C LEU A 3 -9.81 16.02 12.27
N MET A 4 -8.99 15.24 12.99
CA MET A 4 -9.41 13.91 13.49
C MET A 4 -10.47 14.00 14.58
N ALA A 5 -10.41 15.03 15.43
CA ALA A 5 -11.42 15.26 16.47
C ALA A 5 -12.78 15.70 15.91
N MET A 6 -12.81 16.25 14.69
CA MET A 6 -14.03 16.68 14.00
C MET A 6 -14.66 15.56 13.16
N GLN A 7 -14.03 14.38 13.05
CA GLN A 7 -14.52 13.30 12.20
C GLN A 7 -15.90 12.78 12.65
N ASP A 8 -16.14 12.72 13.97
CA ASP A 8 -17.41 12.26 14.54
C ASP A 8 -18.54 13.29 14.39
N LEU A 9 -18.19 14.57 14.19
CA LEU A 9 -19.16 15.67 14.06
C LEU A 9 -19.57 15.94 12.60
N MET A 10 -18.79 15.47 11.63
CA MET A 10 -19.05 15.69 10.21
C MET A 10 -19.46 14.39 9.53
N VAL A 11 -20.74 14.25 9.21
CA VAL A 11 -21.26 13.10 8.46
C VAL A 11 -20.94 13.29 6.97
N ALA A 12 -20.16 12.37 6.41
CA ALA A 12 -19.88 12.28 4.98
C ALA A 12 -20.05 10.82 4.52
N PRO A 13 -20.62 10.57 3.33
CA PRO A 13 -20.80 9.21 2.81
C PRO A 13 -19.46 8.50 2.59
N PHE A 14 -18.43 9.26 2.18
CA PHE A 14 -17.05 8.81 2.14
C PHE A 14 -16.10 9.97 2.42
N ARG A 15 -14.87 9.64 2.82
CA ARG A 15 -13.80 10.59 3.08
C ARG A 15 -12.54 10.14 2.36
N CYS A 16 -11.92 11.03 1.61
CA CYS A 16 -10.63 10.82 0.98
C CYS A 16 -9.58 11.63 1.73
N VAL A 17 -8.52 10.97 2.15
CA VAL A 17 -7.44 11.55 2.94
C VAL A 17 -6.14 11.21 2.22
N ASP A 18 -5.38 12.24 1.86
CA ASP A 18 -4.10 12.10 1.18
C ASP A 18 -3.00 12.78 2.00
N GLU A 19 -1.86 12.10 2.14
CA GLU A 19 -0.64 12.57 2.81
C GLU A 19 -0.82 13.23 4.20
N ILE A 20 -1.87 12.85 4.96
CA ILE A 20 -2.21 13.49 6.25
C ILE A 20 -1.12 13.38 7.32
N ASN A 21 -0.20 12.45 7.15
CA ASN A 21 0.89 12.14 8.07
C ASN A 21 2.23 12.79 7.68
N GLN A 22 2.26 13.67 6.67
CA GLN A 22 3.50 14.31 6.21
C GLN A 22 4.10 15.25 7.28
N GLY A 23 5.41 15.15 7.50
CA GLY A 23 6.13 15.97 8.47
C GLY A 23 6.00 15.52 9.93
N LEU A 24 5.46 14.32 10.18
CA LEU A 24 5.43 13.70 11.50
C LEU A 24 6.60 12.70 11.67
N ASP A 25 7.04 12.51 12.91
CA ASP A 25 7.92 11.39 13.24
C ASP A 25 7.16 10.05 13.26
N ASP A 26 7.88 8.93 13.17
CA ASP A 26 7.30 7.58 13.08
C ASP A 26 6.34 7.24 14.24
N ARG A 27 6.56 7.80 15.44
CA ARG A 27 5.68 7.54 16.60
C ARG A 27 4.33 8.24 16.40
N ASN A 28 4.37 9.49 15.96
CA ASN A 28 3.18 10.29 15.71
C ASN A 28 2.43 9.80 14.46
N GLU A 29 3.13 9.41 13.40
CA GLU A 29 2.53 8.75 12.22
C GLU A 29 1.71 7.52 12.66
N ARG A 30 2.28 6.64 13.48
CA ARG A 30 1.60 5.43 13.98
C ARG A 30 0.34 5.75 14.78
N LEU A 31 0.38 6.78 15.62
CA LEU A 31 -0.77 7.22 16.39
C LEU A 31 -1.89 7.74 15.48
N VAL A 32 -1.53 8.52 14.45
CA VAL A 32 -2.49 9.03 13.45
C VAL A 32 -3.16 7.87 12.71
N PHE A 33 -2.39 6.89 12.22
CA PHE A 33 -2.95 5.70 11.57
C PHE A 33 -3.94 4.96 12.49
N LYS A 34 -3.54 4.69 13.73
CA LYS A 34 -4.40 4.02 14.71
C LYS A 34 -5.72 4.77 14.91
N ARG A 35 -5.68 6.10 15.04
CA ARG A 35 -6.89 6.92 15.20
C ARG A 35 -7.79 6.90 13.97
N ILE A 36 -7.20 6.96 12.78
CA ILE A 36 -7.96 6.87 11.52
C ILE A 36 -8.69 5.53 11.44
N VAL A 37 -7.99 4.42 11.71
CA VAL A 37 -8.62 3.09 11.67
C VAL A 37 -9.75 3.01 12.70
N GLU A 38 -9.46 3.31 13.97
CA GLU A 38 -10.47 3.31 15.05
C GLU A 38 -11.72 4.12 14.67
N ASN A 39 -11.57 5.29 14.05
CA ASN A 39 -12.73 6.12 13.68
C ASN A 39 -13.45 5.63 12.42
N SER A 40 -12.73 5.01 11.47
CA SER A 40 -13.31 4.52 10.21
C SER A 40 -13.99 3.15 10.33
N THR A 41 -13.62 2.33 11.32
CA THR A 41 -14.11 0.96 11.47
C THR A 41 -15.09 0.80 12.65
N LYS A 42 -15.26 1.82 13.49
CA LYS A 42 -16.27 1.84 14.57
C LYS A 42 -17.66 1.58 14.02
N ARG A 43 -18.32 0.52 14.49
CA ARG A 43 -19.74 0.33 14.22
C ARG A 43 -20.53 1.44 14.91
N PRO A 44 -21.52 2.03 14.24
CA PRO A 44 -22.36 3.02 14.88
C PRO A 44 -23.13 2.43 16.06
N GLU A 45 -23.18 3.20 17.14
CA GLU A 45 -23.89 2.84 18.35
C GLU A 45 -25.40 3.05 18.15
N GLY A 46 -26.23 2.11 18.65
CA GLY A 46 -27.69 2.27 18.66
C GLY A 46 -28.50 1.27 17.81
N GLY A 47 -27.86 0.27 17.19
CA GLY A 47 -28.57 -0.82 16.50
C GLY A 47 -29.36 -0.40 15.25
N ASP A 48 -29.20 0.85 14.80
CA ASP A 48 -29.75 1.34 13.55
C ASP A 48 -29.06 0.61 12.38
N PRO A 49 -29.79 -0.21 11.60
CA PRO A 49 -29.23 -0.93 10.45
C PRO A 49 -28.71 -0.01 9.36
N GLN A 50 -29.14 1.25 9.34
CA GLN A 50 -28.77 2.24 8.34
C GLN A 50 -27.56 3.07 8.74
N ALA A 51 -27.15 3.01 10.01
CA ALA A 51 -26.01 3.76 10.48
C ALA A 51 -24.72 3.08 9.98
N HIS A 52 -23.79 3.90 9.46
CA HIS A 52 -22.46 3.44 9.03
C HIS A 52 -21.37 4.45 9.42
N ALA A 53 -20.13 4.00 9.60
CA ALA A 53 -18.98 4.86 9.90
C ALA A 53 -18.57 5.80 8.74
N GLY A 54 -19.15 5.60 7.55
CA GLY A 54 -18.73 6.22 6.29
C GLY A 54 -17.44 5.58 5.75
N GLN A 55 -17.27 5.51 4.43
CA GLN A 55 -16.11 4.88 3.82
C GLN A 55 -14.88 5.80 3.91
N TYR A 56 -13.70 5.27 4.24
CA TYR A 56 -12.45 6.01 4.24
C TYR A 56 -11.49 5.50 3.16
N PHE A 57 -11.03 6.41 2.31
CA PHE A 57 -9.91 6.20 1.41
C PHE A 57 -8.70 6.94 1.97
N LEU A 58 -7.68 6.18 2.36
CA LEU A 58 -6.41 6.72 2.84
C LEU A 58 -5.34 6.47 1.78
N ILE A 59 -4.79 7.54 1.24
CA ILE A 59 -3.66 7.52 0.32
C ILE A 59 -2.43 7.94 1.12
N THR A 60 -1.43 7.07 1.14
CA THR A 60 -0.16 7.31 1.83
C THR A 60 0.99 6.79 0.98
N PRO A 61 2.07 7.58 0.80
CA PRO A 61 3.26 7.11 0.09
C PRO A 61 4.12 6.17 0.96
N LYS A 62 3.87 6.10 2.27
CA LYS A 62 4.66 5.33 3.23
C LYS A 62 3.75 4.59 4.20
N LEU A 63 4.01 3.29 4.36
CA LEU A 63 3.49 2.49 5.46
C LEU A 63 4.62 2.18 6.43
N LEU A 64 4.38 2.42 7.72
CA LEU A 64 5.30 1.98 8.76
C LEU A 64 5.20 0.47 8.95
N PRO A 65 6.30 -0.21 9.33
CA PRO A 65 6.22 -1.60 9.75
C PRO A 65 5.41 -1.73 11.04
N ASN A 66 4.81 -2.91 11.26
CA ASN A 66 4.08 -3.28 12.48
C ASN A 66 2.89 -2.36 12.81
N LEU A 67 2.12 -1.96 11.80
CA LEU A 67 0.86 -1.23 11.99
C LEU A 67 -0.27 -2.19 12.40
N THR A 68 -0.15 -2.83 13.56
CA THR A 68 -1.12 -3.85 14.06
C THR A 68 -2.54 -3.33 14.18
N ALA A 69 -2.71 -2.02 14.39
CA ALA A 69 -4.03 -1.38 14.40
C ALA A 69 -4.75 -1.42 13.05
N MET A 70 -4.08 -1.77 11.95
CA MET A 70 -4.68 -1.96 10.62
C MET A 70 -5.16 -3.40 10.38
N GLU A 71 -4.93 -4.33 11.31
CA GLU A 71 -5.36 -5.73 11.22
C GLU A 71 -6.85 -5.88 11.58
N GLU A 72 -7.71 -5.17 10.84
CA GLU A 72 -9.16 -5.15 11.02
C GLU A 72 -9.87 -5.74 9.79
N GLU A 73 -10.94 -6.52 9.99
CA GLU A 73 -11.68 -7.19 8.90
C GLU A 73 -12.29 -6.18 7.91
N ALA A 74 -12.68 -5.00 8.42
CA ALA A 74 -13.25 -3.93 7.61
C ALA A 74 -12.21 -3.12 6.82
N MET A 75 -10.92 -3.50 6.85
CA MET A 75 -9.84 -2.79 6.20
C MET A 75 -9.36 -3.51 4.93
N THR A 76 -9.07 -2.75 3.89
CA THR A 76 -8.47 -3.26 2.64
C THR A 76 -7.26 -2.41 2.29
N VAL A 77 -6.12 -3.05 2.03
CA VAL A 77 -4.88 -2.39 1.65
C VAL A 77 -4.61 -2.65 0.17
N LEU A 78 -4.42 -1.58 -0.60
CA LEU A 78 -4.15 -1.64 -2.04
C LEU A 78 -2.76 -1.07 -2.32
N PHE A 79 -1.95 -1.83 -3.06
CA PHE A 79 -0.66 -1.38 -3.57
C PHE A 79 -0.77 -1.08 -5.06
N VAL A 80 -0.33 0.11 -5.47
CA VAL A 80 -0.36 0.54 -6.87
C VAL A 80 1.06 0.49 -7.43
N PHE A 81 1.27 -0.35 -8.45
CA PHE A 81 2.54 -0.50 -9.14
C PHE A 81 2.46 0.06 -10.57
N ASN A 82 3.46 0.84 -10.97
CA ASN A 82 3.49 1.42 -12.31
C ASN A 82 4.06 0.45 -13.35
N GLY A 83 3.24 0.09 -14.34
CA GLY A 83 3.70 -0.46 -15.62
C GLY A 83 3.79 -1.99 -15.72
N PRO A 84 3.88 -2.50 -16.97
CA PRO A 84 3.80 -3.93 -17.30
C PRO A 84 5.01 -4.76 -16.86
N PHE A 85 6.05 -4.12 -16.32
CA PHE A 85 7.29 -4.80 -15.90
C PHE A 85 7.31 -5.19 -14.42
N ASN A 86 6.37 -4.68 -13.61
CA ASN A 86 6.25 -5.07 -12.20
C ASN A 86 5.36 -6.30 -12.01
N MET A 87 4.44 -6.55 -12.94
CA MET A 87 3.49 -7.66 -12.89
C MET A 87 3.25 -8.18 -14.31
N LYS A 88 3.24 -9.51 -14.49
CA LYS A 88 2.98 -10.15 -15.79
C LYS A 88 1.52 -9.94 -16.23
N SER A 89 0.58 -9.88 -15.28
CA SER A 89 -0.84 -9.62 -15.49
C SER A 89 -1.43 -8.90 -14.26
N PRO A 90 -2.45 -8.03 -14.40
CA PRO A 90 -3.08 -7.33 -13.27
C PRO A 90 -3.67 -8.26 -12.20
N THR A 91 -4.05 -9.48 -12.58
CA THR A 91 -4.63 -10.48 -11.67
C THR A 91 -3.61 -11.48 -11.13
N GLU A 92 -2.40 -11.51 -11.69
CA GLU A 92 -1.32 -12.40 -11.27
C GLU A 92 -0.31 -11.60 -10.44
N TRP A 93 -0.55 -11.56 -9.13
CA TRP A 93 0.37 -10.93 -8.18
C TRP A 93 1.12 -12.01 -7.38
N SER A 94 2.42 -11.80 -7.20
CA SER A 94 3.30 -12.66 -6.39
C SER A 94 4.20 -11.76 -5.54
N LEU A 95 4.14 -11.93 -4.23
CA LEU A 95 4.98 -11.17 -3.30
C LEU A 95 6.47 -11.44 -3.56
N GLU A 96 6.83 -12.69 -3.84
CA GLU A 96 8.19 -13.11 -4.13
C GLU A 96 8.72 -12.46 -5.41
N ASP A 97 7.91 -12.40 -6.47
CA ASP A 97 8.29 -11.76 -7.74
C ASP A 97 8.51 -10.26 -7.55
N ILE A 98 7.64 -9.60 -6.77
CA ILE A 98 7.75 -8.15 -6.50
C ILE A 98 9.02 -7.85 -5.69
N ILE A 99 9.30 -8.63 -4.64
CA ILE A 99 10.52 -8.48 -3.83
C ILE A 99 11.77 -8.76 -4.69
N GLY A 100 11.76 -9.85 -5.47
CA GLY A 100 12.86 -10.24 -6.35
C GLY A 100 13.16 -9.19 -7.43
N ALA A 101 12.12 -8.60 -8.03
CA ALA A 101 12.26 -7.52 -8.99
C ALA A 101 12.89 -6.26 -8.37
N GLY A 102 12.50 -5.91 -7.14
CA GLY A 102 13.09 -4.81 -6.37
C GLY A 102 14.57 -5.02 -6.10
N LEU A 103 14.95 -6.22 -5.61
CA LEU A 103 16.35 -6.59 -5.35
C LEU A 103 17.19 -6.55 -6.63
N SER A 104 16.65 -7.09 -7.73
CA SER A 104 17.34 -7.11 -9.03
C SER A 104 17.56 -5.72 -9.61
N ARG A 105 16.61 -4.79 -9.43
CA ARG A 105 16.78 -3.38 -9.81
C ARG A 105 17.85 -2.69 -8.97
N ASN A 106 17.89 -2.97 -7.67
CA ASN A 106 18.90 -2.41 -6.78
C ASN A 106 20.31 -2.89 -7.16
N LYS A 107 20.46 -4.18 -7.50
CA LYS A 107 21.72 -4.78 -7.97
C LYS A 107 22.21 -4.13 -9.28
N ARG A 108 21.31 -3.88 -10.25
CA ARG A 108 21.64 -3.14 -11.48
C ARG A 108 22.06 -1.69 -11.22
N SER A 109 21.42 -1.00 -10.26
CA SER A 109 21.83 0.38 -9.91
C SER A 109 23.16 0.45 -9.17
N LEU A 110 23.58 -0.65 -8.53
CA LEU A 110 24.88 -0.80 -7.86
C LEU A 110 26.01 -1.25 -8.79
N GLY A 111 25.73 -1.48 -10.07
CA GLY A 111 26.76 -1.80 -11.07
C GLY A 111 27.36 -3.21 -10.97
N GLU A 112 26.74 -4.12 -10.22
CA GLU A 112 27.12 -5.53 -10.23
C GLU A 112 26.53 -6.18 -11.50
N VAL A 113 27.33 -6.18 -12.57
CA VAL A 113 27.05 -6.94 -13.79
C VAL A 113 27.38 -8.41 -13.50
N ASP A 114 26.37 -9.27 -13.48
CA ASP A 114 26.58 -10.71 -13.49
C ASP A 114 27.09 -11.09 -14.89
N ASP A 115 28.41 -11.25 -15.02
CA ASP A 115 29.09 -11.85 -16.16
C ASP A 115 28.78 -13.36 -16.17
N GLU A 116 27.64 -13.79 -16.68
CA GLU A 116 27.50 -15.12 -17.28
C GLU A 116 26.18 -15.25 -18.06
N GLU A 117 26.28 -15.98 -19.18
CA GLU A 117 25.23 -16.26 -20.17
C GLU A 117 24.91 -15.16 -21.20
N ASN A 118 25.89 -14.92 -22.07
CA ASN A 118 25.60 -14.57 -23.46
C ASN A 118 26.29 -15.58 -24.41
N VAL A 119 25.91 -16.86 -24.31
CA VAL A 119 26.21 -17.85 -25.36
C VAL A 119 25.04 -17.87 -26.34
N VAL A 120 25.12 -16.94 -27.29
CA VAL A 120 24.22 -16.88 -28.44
C VAL A 120 24.42 -18.15 -29.28
N ASN A 121 23.49 -19.10 -29.17
CA ASN A 121 23.39 -20.21 -30.12
C ASN A 121 22.88 -19.69 -31.46
N LEU A 122 23.80 -19.41 -32.39
CA LEU A 122 23.48 -19.19 -33.81
C LEU A 122 23.31 -20.55 -34.52
N PRO A 123 22.23 -20.75 -35.30
CA PRO A 123 22.07 -21.97 -36.08
C PRO A 123 23.09 -21.99 -37.24
N ARG A 124 23.88 -23.07 -37.33
CA ARG A 124 24.73 -23.33 -38.50
C ARG A 124 23.84 -23.72 -39.67
N GLY A 125 23.74 -22.84 -40.67
CA GLY A 125 23.19 -23.18 -41.98
C GLY A 125 24.12 -24.15 -42.71
N ASN A 126 23.55 -25.23 -43.23
CA ASN A 126 24.22 -26.16 -44.13
C ASN A 126 24.12 -25.61 -45.56
N GLU A 127 25.26 -25.46 -46.23
CA GLU A 127 25.40 -25.55 -47.69
C GLU A 127 26.03 -26.91 -48.03
#